data_AF-A0A1P8VZ90-F1
#
_entry.id   AF-A0A1P8VZ90-F1
#
_cell.length_a   1.000
_cell.length_b   1.000
_cell.length_c   1.000
_cell.angle_alpha   90.00
_cell.angle_beta   90.00
_cell.angle_gamma   90.00
#
_symmetry.space_group_name_H-M   'P 1'
#
loop_
_entity.id
_entity.type
_entity.pdbx_description
1 polymer ?
#
loop_
_entity_poly.entity_id
_entity_poly.type
_entity_poly.pdbx_seq_one_letter_code
_entity_poly.pdbx_strand_id
1 'polypeptide(L)'
;MLFESLLLVLLVYLLFFLMFYKVVGDNESMSPYECGFDPSSFTRMVFSYRFFLISILFIIFDVEISLMLPIPFLLMSVMGVWVFIMFVGVLILGLLYEYNYGSLEWLDSDTFV
;
A
#
# COMPACT_ATOMS: atom_id res chain seq x y z
N MET A 1 28.03 38.04 -5.60
CA MET A 1 27.25 37.03 -6.34
C MET A 1 26.46 36.13 -5.40
N LEU A 2 27.11 35.36 -4.50
CA LEU A 2 26.39 34.50 -3.54
C LEU A 2 25.49 35.26 -2.55
N PHE A 3 25.92 36.44 -2.09
CA PHE A 3 25.12 37.28 -1.18
C PHE A 3 23.83 37.80 -1.86
N GLU A 4 23.94 38.30 -3.09
CA GLU A 4 22.80 38.76 -3.90
C GLU A 4 21.78 37.64 -4.19
N SER A 5 22.27 36.43 -4.53
CA SER A 5 21.38 35.29 -4.74
C SER A 5 20.67 34.86 -3.45
N LEU A 6 21.32 34.98 -2.29
CA LEU A 6 20.73 34.62 -1.00
C LEU A 6 19.65 35.62 -0.57
N LEU A 7 19.86 36.90 -0.88
CA LEU A 7 18.90 37.98 -0.66
C LEU A 7 17.64 37.80 -1.54
N LEU A 8 17.82 37.39 -2.80
CA LEU A 8 16.71 37.06 -3.70
C LEU A 8 15.89 35.87 -3.21
N VAL A 9 16.53 34.78 -2.75
CA VAL A 9 15.82 33.61 -2.22
C VAL A 9 15.01 33.98 -0.98
N LEU A 10 15.57 34.79 -0.09
CA LEU A 10 14.90 35.25 1.12
C LEU A 10 13.69 36.13 0.79
N LEU A 11 13.82 37.02 -0.19
CA LEU A 11 12.74 37.87 -0.66
C LEU A 11 11.59 37.05 -1.28
N VAL A 12 11.92 36.06 -2.12
CA VAL A 12 10.91 35.16 -2.71
C VAL A 12 10.19 34.37 -1.62
N TYR A 13 10.93 33.81 -0.64
CA TYR A 13 10.32 33.09 0.48
C TYR A 13 9.36 33.97 1.29
N LEU A 14 9.74 35.22 1.56
CA LEU A 14 8.93 36.16 2.31
C LEU A 14 7.64 36.52 1.56
N LEU A 15 7.71 36.71 0.24
CA LEU A 15 6.54 36.92 -0.61
C LEU A 15 5.59 35.70 -0.58
N PHE A 16 6.12 34.48 -0.70
CA PHE A 16 5.32 33.26 -0.57
C PHE A 16 4.64 33.15 0.80
N PHE A 17 5.36 33.46 1.88
CA PHE A 17 4.81 33.43 3.23
C PHE A 17 3.66 34.44 3.42
N LEU A 18 3.81 35.67 2.89
CA LEU A 18 2.76 36.69 2.93
C LEU A 18 1.50 36.26 2.16
N MET A 19 1.67 35.62 0.99
CA MET A 19 0.53 35.10 0.23
C MET A 19 -0.14 33.94 0.97
N PHE A 20 0.64 33.02 1.55
CA PHE A 20 0.11 31.86 2.27
C PHE A 20 -0.66 32.24 3.53
N TYR A 21 -0.18 33.24 4.28
CA TYR A 21 -0.87 33.72 5.49
C TYR A 21 -2.30 34.20 5.21
N LYS A 22 -2.54 34.77 4.01
CA LYS A 22 -3.87 35.19 3.58
C LYS A 22 -4.79 34.00 3.25
N VAL A 23 -4.23 32.88 2.77
CA VAL A 23 -4.97 31.67 2.42
C VAL A 23 -5.43 30.91 3.66
N VAL A 24 -4.63 30.89 4.74
CA VAL A 24 -4.97 30.21 6.00
C VAL A 24 -6.24 30.77 6.67
N GLY A 25 -6.60 32.02 6.39
CA GLY A 25 -7.82 32.65 6.92
C GLY A 25 -9.10 32.29 6.16
N ASP A 26 -9.01 31.63 5.01
CA ASP A 26 -10.17 31.27 4.20
C ASP A 26 -10.64 29.84 4.52
N ASN A 27 -11.67 29.73 5.35
CA ASN A 27 -12.19 28.45 5.87
C ASN A 27 -12.65 27.49 4.77
N GLU A 28 -13.06 28.00 3.60
CA GLU A 28 -13.52 27.19 2.46
C GLU A 28 -12.35 26.56 1.68
N SER A 29 -11.14 27.08 1.83
CA SER A 29 -9.92 26.48 1.25
C SER A 29 -9.31 25.41 2.16
N MET A 30 -9.61 25.49 3.46
CA MET A 30 -9.12 24.58 4.50
C MET A 30 -10.15 23.50 4.87
N SER A 31 -11.38 23.61 4.34
CA SER A 31 -12.42 22.60 4.51
C SER A 31 -12.18 21.41 3.56
N PRO A 32 -12.55 20.18 3.95
CA PRO A 32 -12.51 19.03 3.06
C PRO A 32 -13.39 19.27 1.84
N TYR A 33 -12.85 19.03 0.65
CA TYR A 33 -13.55 19.27 -0.60
C TYR A 33 -14.80 18.37 -0.74
N GLU A 34 -15.96 18.99 -1.03
CA GLU A 34 -17.25 18.40 -1.42
C GLU A 34 -17.72 17.12 -0.68
N CYS A 35 -17.83 17.17 0.66
CA CYS A 35 -18.46 16.10 1.46
C CYS A 35 -17.80 14.72 1.31
N GLY A 36 -16.94 14.34 2.24
CA GLY A 36 -16.49 12.95 2.28
C GLY A 36 -16.10 12.45 3.65
N PHE A 37 -15.16 13.12 4.31
CA PHE A 37 -14.67 12.67 5.61
C PHE A 37 -14.15 13.85 6.41
N ASP A 38 -14.68 14.04 7.62
CA ASP A 38 -14.08 14.96 8.58
C ASP A 38 -12.66 14.47 8.90
N PRO A 39 -11.60 15.29 8.77
CA PRO A 39 -10.25 14.92 9.19
C PRO A 39 -10.15 14.72 10.72
N SER A 40 -11.17 15.17 11.46
CA SER A 40 -11.39 14.92 12.88
C SER A 40 -12.30 13.72 13.16
N SER A 41 -12.72 12.97 12.13
CA SER A 41 -13.39 11.68 12.34
C SER A 41 -12.44 10.69 13.02
N PHE A 42 -13.01 9.68 13.67
CA PHE A 42 -12.27 8.74 14.50
C PHE A 42 -11.01 8.21 13.78
N THR A 43 -9.84 8.43 14.38
CA THR A 43 -8.54 7.89 13.91
C THR A 43 -8.48 6.36 13.85
N ARG A 44 -9.56 5.68 14.26
CA ARG A 44 -9.72 4.22 14.32
C ARG A 44 -10.93 3.74 13.53
N MET A 45 -11.23 4.35 12.39
CA MET A 45 -12.12 3.69 11.44
C MET A 45 -11.42 2.44 10.91
N VAL A 46 -12.02 1.28 11.21
CA VAL A 46 -11.57 0.00 10.67
C VAL A 46 -11.84 0.01 9.18
N PHE A 47 -10.76 0.07 8.40
CA PHE A 47 -10.81 -0.24 6.97
C PHE A 47 -11.41 -1.62 6.74
N SER A 48 -11.96 -1.85 5.55
CA SER A 48 -12.58 -3.14 5.23
C SER A 48 -11.59 -4.29 5.47
N TYR A 49 -12.09 -5.38 6.04
CA TYR A 49 -11.29 -6.57 6.38
C TYR A 49 -10.59 -7.20 5.15
N ARG A 50 -11.03 -6.83 3.94
CA ARG A 50 -10.45 -7.31 2.67
C ARG A 50 -9.07 -6.72 2.40
N PHE A 51 -8.85 -5.42 2.70
CA PHE A 51 -7.51 -4.83 2.58
C PHE A 51 -6.51 -5.49 3.53
N PHE A 52 -6.99 -5.88 4.71
CA PHE A 52 -6.20 -6.64 5.68
C PHE A 52 -5.86 -8.06 5.18
N LEU A 53 -6.83 -8.78 4.60
CA LEU A 53 -6.59 -10.11 4.00
C LEU A 53 -5.56 -10.06 2.86
N ILE A 54 -5.65 -9.08 1.96
CA ILE A 54 -4.67 -8.90 0.88
C ILE A 54 -3.27 -8.66 1.46
N SER A 55 -3.16 -7.91 2.56
CA SER A 55 -1.88 -7.61 3.22
C SER A 55 -1.25 -8.87 3.84
N ILE A 56 -2.05 -9.72 4.48
CA ILE A 56 -1.58 -11.00 5.02
C ILE A 56 -1.16 -11.94 3.90
N LEU A 57 -1.99 -12.05 2.85
CA LEU A 57 -1.69 -12.90 1.69
C LEU A 57 -0.37 -12.50 1.03
N PHE A 58 -0.12 -11.19 0.89
CA PHE A 58 1.13 -10.67 0.35
C PHE A 58 2.35 -11.09 1.19
N ILE A 59 2.25 -11.00 2.53
CA ILE A 59 3.34 -11.40 3.43
C ILE A 59 3.62 -12.91 3.31
N ILE A 60 2.57 -13.73 3.26
CA ILE A 60 2.71 -15.19 3.13
C ILE A 60 3.37 -15.53 1.80
N PHE A 61 2.89 -14.96 0.69
CA PHE A 61 3.42 -15.22 -0.65
C PHE A 61 4.87 -14.73 -0.82
N ASP A 62 5.26 -13.63 -0.17
CA ASP A 62 6.65 -13.15 -0.16
C ASP A 62 7.58 -14.15 0.57
N VAL A 63 7.13 -14.68 1.70
CA VAL A 63 7.85 -15.75 2.41
C VAL A 63 7.96 -17.02 1.55
N GLU A 64 6.90 -17.41 0.85
CA GLU A 64 6.91 -18.56 -0.06
C GLU A 64 7.93 -18.40 -1.20
N ILE A 65 8.02 -17.21 -1.81
CA ILE A 65 9.03 -16.91 -2.83
C ILE A 65 10.44 -16.97 -2.24
N SER A 66 10.65 -16.47 -1.01
CA SER A 66 11.95 -16.56 -0.33
C SER A 66 12.39 -18.02 -0.14
N LEU A 67 11.45 -18.92 0.14
CA LEU A 67 11.70 -20.37 0.26
C LEU A 67 11.97 -21.04 -1.09
N MET A 68 11.61 -20.41 -2.21
CA MET A 68 11.97 -20.85 -3.56
C MET A 68 13.38 -20.41 -3.99
N LEU A 69 14.07 -19.53 -3.26
CA LEU A 69 15.42 -19.07 -3.62
C LEU A 69 16.49 -20.19 -3.74
N PRO A 70 16.52 -21.26 -2.94
CA PRO A 70 17.55 -22.30 -3.03
C PRO A 70 17.32 -23.37 -4.12
N ILE A 71 16.40 -23.16 -5.07
CA ILE A 71 16.10 -24.13 -6.17
C ILE A 71 17.34 -24.64 -6.90
N PRO A 72 18.32 -23.81 -7.31
CA PRO A 72 19.46 -24.29 -8.08
C PRO A 72 20.28 -25.36 -7.35
N PHE A 73 20.29 -25.33 -6.00
CA PHE A 73 20.99 -26.32 -5.19
C PHE A 73 20.19 -27.62 -5.05
N LEU A 74 18.86 -27.55 -5.01
CA LEU A 74 17.98 -28.72 -4.87
C LEU A 74 17.93 -29.56 -6.14
N LEU A 75 18.03 -28.94 -7.32
CA LEU A 75 18.00 -29.62 -8.62
C LEU A 75 19.21 -30.52 -8.90
N MET A 76 20.27 -30.45 -8.06
CA MET A 76 21.46 -31.29 -8.20
C MET A 76 21.20 -32.76 -7.83
N SER A 77 20.09 -33.07 -7.16
CA SER A 77 19.74 -34.44 -6.77
C SER A 77 18.33 -34.81 -7.21
N VAL A 78 18.13 -36.07 -7.63
CA VAL A 78 16.80 -36.60 -8.01
C VAL A 78 15.82 -36.47 -6.84
N MET A 79 16.27 -36.69 -5.61
CA MET A 79 15.44 -36.52 -4.41
C MET A 79 15.02 -35.06 -4.20
N GLY A 80 15.93 -34.10 -4.43
CA GLY A 80 15.64 -32.67 -4.29
C GLY A 80 14.61 -32.18 -5.31
N VAL A 81 14.61 -32.74 -6.53
CA VAL A 81 13.58 -32.47 -7.53
C VAL A 81 12.19 -32.92 -7.05
N TRP A 82 12.07 -34.11 -6.46
CA TRP A 82 10.80 -34.59 -5.91
C TRP A 82 10.30 -33.74 -4.75
N VAL A 83 11.19 -33.35 -3.84
CA VAL A 83 10.85 -32.44 -2.73
C VAL A 83 10.37 -31.09 -3.26
N PHE A 84 11.02 -30.55 -4.29
CA PHE A 84 10.62 -29.30 -4.92
C PHE A 84 9.23 -29.38 -5.57
N ILE A 85 8.96 -30.46 -6.31
CA ILE A 85 7.64 -30.66 -6.95
C ILE A 85 6.54 -30.75 -5.88
N MET A 86 6.79 -31.48 -4.80
CA MET A 86 5.83 -31.59 -3.70
C MET A 86 5.61 -30.25 -3.00
N PHE A 87 6.68 -29.47 -2.78
CA PHE A 87 6.60 -28.14 -2.20
C PHE A 87 5.75 -27.20 -3.06
N VAL A 88 6.02 -27.11 -4.36
CA VAL A 88 5.24 -26.30 -5.30
C VAL A 88 3.78 -26.78 -5.37
N GLY A 89 3.54 -28.09 -5.34
CA GLY A 89 2.19 -28.65 -5.32
C GLY A 89 1.37 -28.20 -4.12
N VAL A 90 1.97 -28.14 -2.92
CA VAL A 90 1.31 -27.63 -1.72
C VAL A 90 0.99 -26.15 -1.84
N LEU A 91 1.90 -25.34 -2.38
CA LEU A 91 1.68 -23.90 -2.59
C LEU A 91 0.50 -23.63 -3.54
N ILE A 92 0.46 -24.34 -4.67
CA ILE A 92 -0.63 -24.21 -5.65
C ILE A 92 -1.98 -24.61 -5.04
N LEU A 93 -2.02 -25.69 -4.26
CA LEU A 93 -3.24 -26.12 -3.58
C LEU A 93 -3.71 -25.11 -2.53
N GLY A 94 -2.80 -24.51 -1.77
CA GLY A 94 -3.11 -23.43 -0.82
C GLY A 94 -3.73 -22.22 -1.52
N LEU A 95 -3.12 -21.77 -2.62
CA LEU A 95 -3.63 -20.66 -3.42
C LEU A 95 -5.04 -20.95 -3.98
N LEU A 96 -5.26 -22.16 -4.52
CA LEU A 96 -6.57 -22.56 -5.05
C LEU A 96 -7.63 -22.62 -3.95
N TYR A 97 -7.28 -23.06 -2.74
CA TYR A 97 -8.18 -23.06 -1.61
C TYR A 97 -8.63 -21.64 -1.25
N GLU A 98 -7.69 -20.70 -1.17
CA GLU A 98 -7.99 -19.31 -0.81
C GLU A 98 -8.75 -18.55 -1.90
N TYR A 99 -8.48 -18.87 -3.17
CA TYR A 99 -9.26 -18.37 -4.31
C TYR A 99 -10.73 -18.82 -4.24
N ASN A 100 -10.98 -20.11 -3.98
CA ASN A 100 -12.33 -20.64 -3.83
C ASN A 100 -13.07 -20.10 -2.61
N TYR A 101 -12.34 -19.61 -1.59
CA TYR A 101 -12.94 -18.97 -0.42
C TYR A 101 -13.42 -17.53 -0.70
N GLY A 102 -13.11 -16.96 -1.88
CA GLY A 102 -13.59 -15.63 -2.27
C GLY A 102 -12.89 -14.47 -1.53
N SER A 103 -11.75 -14.73 -0.89
CA SER A 103 -10.93 -13.72 -0.17
C SER A 103 -10.47 -12.56 -1.09
N LEU A 104 -10.38 -12.84 -2.39
CA LEU A 104 -9.84 -11.97 -3.44
C LEU A 104 -10.93 -11.28 -4.30
N GLU A 105 -12.21 -11.59 -4.08
CA GLU A 105 -13.29 -11.05 -4.91
C GLU A 105 -13.63 -9.62 -4.46
N TRP A 106 -13.59 -8.69 -5.42
CA TRP A 106 -13.96 -7.30 -5.17
C TRP A 106 -15.48 -7.16 -5.24
N LEU A 107 -16.05 -6.36 -4.34
CA LEU A 107 -17.45 -5.94 -4.49
C LEU A 107 -17.53 -5.08 -5.75
N ASP A 108 -18.45 -5.42 -6.65
CA ASP A 108 -19.00 -4.44 -7.58
C ASP A 108 -19.52 -3.25 -6.77
N SER A 109 -19.41 -2.06 -7.35
CA SER A 109 -19.61 -0.75 -6.71
C SER A 109 -21.00 -0.47 -6.14
N ASP A 110 -21.90 -1.47 -6.10
CA ASP A 110 -23.33 -1.32 -5.79
C ASP A 110 -23.72 -1.76 -4.37
N THR A 111 -22.75 -2.10 -3.51
CA THR A 111 -23.03 -2.58 -2.14
C THR A 111 -22.60 -1.61 -1.02
N PHE A 112 -22.21 -0.39 -1.38
CA PHE A 112 -22.02 0.70 -0.43
C PHE A 112 -23.06 1.81 -0.70
N VAL A 113 -24.31 1.51 -0.34
CA VAL A 113 -25.27 2.49 0.20
C VAL A 113 -25.47 2.16 1.66
#